data_AF-I7LAT0-F1
#
_entry.id   AF-I7LAT0-F1
#
_cell.length_a   1.000
_cell.length_b   1.000
_cell.length_c   1.000
_cell.angle_alpha   90.00
_cell.angle_beta   90.00
_cell.angle_gamma   90.00
#
_symmetry.space_group_name_H-M   'P 1'
#
loop_
_entity.id
_entity.type
_entity.pdbx_description
1 polymer ?
#
loop_
_entity_poly.entity_id
_entity_poly.type
_entity_poly.pdbx_seq_one_letter_code
_entity_poly.pdbx_strand_id
1 'polypeptide(L)'
;MKKYIPDSYSAHAEGMSTVKANITVDQDKITDLQLEMPGESKDFGQAAMKELRGQILDAQSTEIDGVSGATLTTNAVKAAVDEALEKAMGKAHELNLQLTDGKTHNGIDEEFVEFLMSRSGETFDKMTEQVLQWDHK
;
A
#
# COMPACT_ATOMS: atom_id res chain seq x y z
N MET A 1 -8.19 14.41 7.37
CA MET A 1 -6.78 14.13 7.04
C MET A 1 -6.68 12.67 6.67
N LYS A 2 -6.03 12.32 5.55
CA LYS A 2 -5.74 10.93 5.21
C LYS A 2 -4.79 10.42 6.30
N LYS A 3 -5.15 9.33 6.98
CA LYS A 3 -4.27 8.67 7.95
C LYS A 3 -3.79 7.39 7.31
N TYR A 4 -2.50 7.29 7.08
CA TYR A 4 -1.86 6.08 6.61
C TYR A 4 -1.25 5.32 7.80
N ILE A 5 -1.12 4.01 7.65
CA ILE A 5 -0.30 3.17 8.52
C ILE A 5 1.13 3.31 7.99
N PRO A 6 2.10 3.80 8.80
CA PRO A 6 3.47 3.95 8.34
C PRO A 6 4.09 2.60 8.00
N ASP A 7 4.32 2.35 6.71
CA ASP A 7 4.93 1.14 6.19
C ASP A 7 5.27 1.33 4.70
N SER A 8 5.81 0.29 4.07
CA SER A 8 5.98 0.18 2.63
C SER A 8 4.87 -0.68 2.01
N TYR A 9 4.19 -0.14 0.99
CA TYR A 9 3.13 -0.84 0.28
C TYR A 9 3.48 -1.00 -1.19
N SER A 10 3.20 -2.17 -1.75
CA SER A 10 3.40 -2.45 -3.17
C SER A 10 2.08 -2.79 -3.86
N ALA A 11 1.92 -2.28 -5.07
CA ALA A 11 0.80 -2.59 -5.95
C ALA A 11 1.26 -2.57 -7.41
N HIS A 12 0.43 -3.09 -8.28
CA HIS A 12 0.69 -3.12 -9.71
C HIS A 12 -0.57 -2.80 -10.49
N ALA A 13 -0.39 -2.23 -11.67
CA ALA A 13 -1.48 -1.94 -12.59
C ALA A 13 -1.02 -2.19 -14.02
N GLU A 14 -1.99 -2.46 -14.89
CA GLU A 14 -1.73 -2.66 -16.32
C GLU A 14 -1.87 -1.34 -17.09
N GLY A 15 -0.81 -1.00 -17.83
CA GLY A 15 -0.78 0.10 -18.80
C GLY A 15 -0.53 -0.42 -20.20
N MET A 16 0.54 0.03 -20.84
CA MET A 16 1.06 -0.61 -22.05
C MET A 16 1.82 -1.90 -21.69
N SER A 17 2.32 -1.96 -20.46
CA SER A 17 2.80 -3.15 -19.76
C SER A 17 2.50 -3.03 -18.26
N THR A 18 2.86 -4.06 -17.49
CA THR A 18 2.72 -4.02 -16.04
C THR A 18 3.63 -2.94 -15.43
N VAL A 19 3.01 -2.02 -14.69
CA VAL A 19 3.67 -1.02 -13.86
C VAL A 19 3.52 -1.44 -12.41
N LYS A 20 4.62 -1.51 -11.68
CA LYS A 20 4.64 -1.76 -10.24
C LYS A 20 5.02 -0.48 -9.52
N ALA A 21 4.27 -0.15 -8.48
CA ALA A 21 4.55 0.96 -7.57
C ALA A 21 4.83 0.42 -6.18
N ASN A 22 5.96 0.80 -5.61
CA ASN A 22 6.30 0.59 -4.21
C ASN A 22 6.32 1.96 -3.55
N ILE A 23 5.43 2.20 -2.59
CA ILE A 23 5.36 3.45 -1.84
C ILE A 23 5.81 3.22 -0.42
N THR A 24 6.45 4.22 0.16
CA THR A 24 6.64 4.30 1.60
C THR A 24 5.86 5.50 2.11
N VAL A 25 5.12 5.30 3.20
CA VAL A 25 4.27 6.32 3.79
C VAL A 25 4.61 6.51 5.26
N ASP A 26 4.49 7.73 5.73
CA ASP A 26 4.35 8.10 7.14
C ASP A 26 2.85 8.21 7.49
N GLN A 27 2.51 8.61 8.71
CA GLN A 27 1.13 8.74 9.18
C GLN A 27 0.26 9.69 8.33
N ASP A 28 0.87 10.68 7.68
CA ASP A 28 0.16 11.75 6.95
C ASP A 28 0.59 11.93 5.48
N LYS A 29 1.68 11.31 5.04
CA LYS A 29 2.31 11.60 3.73
C LYS A 29 3.07 10.42 3.14
N ILE A 30 3.30 10.46 1.83
CA ILE A 30 4.20 9.60 1.06
C ILE A 30 5.63 10.13 1.22
N THR A 31 6.52 9.30 1.73
CA THR A 31 7.94 9.62 1.93
C THR A 31 8.82 9.13 0.79
N ASP A 32 8.44 8.02 0.17
CA ASP A 32 9.13 7.48 -1.00
C ASP A 32 8.16 6.83 -1.98
N LEU A 33 8.56 6.83 -3.26
CA LEU A 33 7.82 6.18 -4.33
C LEU A 33 8.79 5.61 -5.35
N GLN A 34 8.86 4.29 -5.46
CA GLN A 34 9.63 3.60 -6.48
C GLN A 34 8.71 2.97 -7.51
N LEU A 35 8.91 3.33 -8.78
CA LEU A 35 8.18 2.76 -9.92
C LEU A 35 9.07 1.76 -10.65
N GLU A 36 8.50 0.62 -11.05
CA GLU A 36 9.17 -0.39 -11.88
C GLU A 36 8.26 -0.69 -13.08
N MET A 37 8.75 -0.43 -14.30
CA MET A 37 7.98 -0.65 -15.53
C MET A 37 8.87 -1.04 -16.72
N PRO A 38 9.55 -2.20 -16.65
CA PRO A 38 10.52 -2.60 -17.67
C PRO A 38 9.90 -2.84 -19.05
N GLY A 39 8.59 -3.12 -19.13
CA GLY A 39 7.88 -3.35 -20.39
C GLY A 39 7.38 -2.09 -21.09
N GLU A 40 7.42 -0.93 -20.43
CA GLU A 40 6.99 0.33 -21.02
C GLU A 40 8.00 0.86 -22.07
N SER A 41 7.51 1.68 -23.00
CA SER A 41 8.34 2.27 -24.06
C SER A 41 9.47 3.13 -23.47
N LYS A 42 10.71 2.91 -23.90
CA LYS A 42 11.88 3.63 -23.37
C LYS A 42 11.80 5.15 -23.57
N ASP A 43 11.41 5.58 -24.76
CA ASP A 43 11.41 6.99 -25.16
C ASP A 43 10.28 7.81 -24.51
N PHE A 44 9.20 7.16 -24.08
CA PHE A 44 8.02 7.83 -23.52
C PHE A 44 7.69 7.36 -22.10
N GLY A 45 7.33 6.08 -21.93
CA GLY A 45 6.90 5.54 -20.64
C GLY A 45 8.02 5.56 -19.58
N GLN A 46 9.19 5.02 -19.90
CA GLN A 46 10.34 5.02 -18.95
C GLN A 46 10.89 6.44 -18.74
N ALA A 47 10.89 7.29 -19.76
CA ALA A 47 11.26 8.69 -19.64
C ALA A 47 10.29 9.48 -18.72
N ALA A 48 8.99 9.17 -18.78
CA ALA A 48 7.96 9.79 -17.94
C ALA A 48 8.07 9.40 -16.46
N MET A 49 8.75 8.30 -16.12
CA MET A 49 8.86 7.79 -14.74
C MET A 49 9.29 8.85 -13.73
N LYS A 50 10.34 9.61 -14.07
CA LYS A 50 10.94 10.58 -13.17
C LYS A 50 9.99 11.75 -12.92
N GLU A 51 9.30 12.20 -13.96
CA GLU A 51 8.33 13.28 -13.88
C GLU A 51 7.09 12.84 -13.08
N LEU A 52 6.52 11.67 -13.41
CA LEU A 52 5.37 11.11 -12.69
C LEU A 52 5.67 10.88 -11.20
N ARG A 53 6.85 10.33 -10.87
CA ARG A 53 7.28 10.17 -9.47
C ARG A 53 7.34 11.52 -8.76
N GLY A 54 7.94 12.53 -9.39
CA GLY A 54 8.06 13.87 -8.82
C GLY A 54 6.69 14.51 -8.56
N GLN A 55 5.78 14.41 -9.52
CA GLN A 55 4.41 14.94 -9.38
C GLN A 55 3.66 14.28 -8.22
N ILE A 56 3.79 12.97 -8.02
CA ILE A 56 3.09 12.27 -6.92
C ILE A 56 3.66 12.67 -5.55
N LEU A 57 4.99 12.75 -5.44
CA LEU A 57 5.63 13.15 -4.19
C LEU A 57 5.35 14.61 -3.83
N ASP A 58 5.16 15.48 -4.83
CA ASP A 58 4.79 16.88 -4.62
C ASP A 58 3.31 17.02 -4.26
N ALA A 59 2.42 16.41 -5.05
CA ALA A 59 0.97 16.48 -4.88
C ALA A 59 0.45 15.66 -3.68
N GLN A 60 1.23 14.67 -3.21
CA GLN A 60 0.82 13.72 -2.16
C GLN A 60 -0.50 13.02 -2.51
N SER A 61 -0.69 12.77 -3.82
CA SER A 61 -1.94 12.27 -4.40
C SER A 61 -1.66 11.61 -5.76
N THR A 62 -2.60 10.77 -6.20
CA THR A 62 -2.61 10.16 -7.54
C THR A 62 -3.20 11.09 -8.60
N GLU A 63 -3.71 12.26 -8.20
CA GLU A 63 -4.20 13.32 -9.08
C GLU A 63 -3.05 14.13 -9.69
N ILE A 64 -2.31 13.50 -10.60
CA ILE A 64 -1.18 14.10 -11.34
C ILE A 64 -1.55 14.38 -12.80
N ASP A 65 -0.78 15.23 -13.47
CA ASP A 65 -0.92 15.47 -14.90
C ASP A 65 -0.32 14.34 -15.75
N GLY A 66 -0.93 14.11 -16.91
CA GLY A 66 -0.45 13.11 -17.86
C GLY A 66 0.75 13.59 -18.66
N VAL A 67 1.68 12.67 -18.94
CA VAL A 67 2.81 12.96 -19.82
C VAL A 67 2.42 12.71 -21.27
N SER A 68 2.67 13.69 -22.14
CA SER A 68 2.36 13.59 -23.57
C SER A 68 3.04 12.38 -24.20
N GLY A 69 2.25 11.52 -24.84
CA GLY A 69 2.75 10.27 -25.46
C GLY A 69 2.87 9.08 -24.49
N ALA A 70 2.59 9.27 -23.20
CA ALA A 70 2.65 8.21 -22.18
C ALA A 70 1.35 8.16 -21.36
N THR A 71 0.20 8.38 -22.00
CA THR A 71 -1.11 8.38 -21.32
C THR A 71 -1.42 7.04 -20.65
N LEU A 72 -1.16 5.91 -21.32
CA LEU A 72 -1.38 4.58 -20.75
C LEU A 72 -0.49 4.34 -19.53
N THR A 73 0.79 4.71 -19.63
CA THR A 73 1.75 4.64 -18.52
C THR A 73 1.31 5.51 -17.34
N THR A 74 0.85 6.74 -17.61
CA THR A 74 0.36 7.66 -16.58
C THR A 74 -0.81 7.03 -15.83
N ASN A 75 -1.80 6.49 -16.55
CA ASN A 75 -2.97 5.88 -15.92
C ASN A 75 -2.58 4.65 -15.09
N ALA A 76 -1.65 3.82 -15.55
CA ALA A 76 -1.16 2.67 -14.80
C ALA A 76 -0.40 3.09 -13.53
N VAL A 77 0.47 4.11 -13.61
CA VAL A 77 1.14 4.67 -12.43
C VAL A 77 0.12 5.19 -11.41
N LYS A 78 -0.89 5.94 -11.86
CA LYS A 78 -1.97 6.43 -10.99
C LYS A 78 -2.69 5.28 -10.29
N ALA A 79 -3.12 4.27 -11.05
CA ALA A 79 -3.84 3.12 -10.51
C ALA A 79 -2.98 2.30 -9.51
N ALA A 80 -1.72 2.03 -9.85
CA ALA A 80 -0.81 1.29 -8.97
C ALA A 80 -0.55 2.06 -7.67
N VAL A 81 -0.32 3.36 -7.73
CA VAL A 81 -0.11 4.16 -6.52
C VAL A 81 -1.39 4.31 -5.72
N ASP A 82 -2.55 4.41 -6.36
CA ASP A 82 -3.84 4.52 -5.68
C ASP A 82 -4.12 3.27 -4.86
N GLU A 83 -3.96 2.09 -5.47
CA GLU A 83 -4.10 0.81 -4.77
C GLU A 83 -3.12 0.67 -3.60
N ALA A 84 -1.86 1.11 -3.79
CA ALA A 84 -0.87 1.09 -2.71
C ALA A 84 -1.27 2.04 -1.56
N LEU A 85 -1.84 3.20 -1.87
CA LEU A 85 -2.37 4.13 -0.86
C LEU A 85 -3.62 3.58 -0.18
N GLU A 86 -4.49 2.86 -0.89
CA GLU A 86 -5.64 2.20 -0.27
C GLU A 86 -5.21 1.10 0.72
N LYS A 87 -4.15 0.35 0.39
CA LYS A 87 -3.48 -0.57 1.33
C LYS A 87 -2.94 0.17 2.55
N ALA A 88 -2.27 1.31 2.33
CA ALA A 88 -1.78 2.17 3.41
C ALA A 88 -2.88 2.73 4.32
N MET A 89 -4.09 2.98 3.78
CA MET A 89 -5.24 3.42 4.56
C MET A 89 -5.95 2.27 5.29
N GLY A 90 -5.44 1.03 5.18
CA GLY A 90 -6.07 -0.16 5.75
C GLY A 90 -7.39 -0.53 5.08
N LYS A 91 -7.67 -0.02 3.88
CA LYS A 91 -8.88 -0.37 3.10
C LYS A 91 -8.73 -1.73 2.41
N ALA A 92 -7.52 -2.12 2.04
CA ALA A 92 -7.23 -3.44 1.48
C ALA A 92 -6.74 -4.39 2.59
N HIS A 93 -7.60 -4.71 3.55
CA HIS A 93 -7.36 -5.80 4.51
C HIS A 93 -8.21 -7.04 4.21
N GLU A 94 -8.27 -7.45 2.94
CA GLU A 94 -8.82 -8.77 2.55
C GLU A 94 -7.91 -9.58 1.61
N LEU A 95 -6.69 -9.13 1.29
CA LEU A 95 -5.89 -9.77 0.22
C LEU A 95 -4.47 -10.24 0.57
N ASN A 96 -4.08 -10.32 1.85
CA ASN A 96 -2.83 -11.02 2.19
C ASN A 96 -2.82 -11.87 3.48
N LEU A 97 -3.97 -12.44 3.86
CA LEU A 97 -3.96 -13.71 4.60
C LEU A 97 -3.69 -14.88 3.63
N GLN A 98 -2.54 -14.84 2.96
CA GLN A 98 -1.88 -16.04 2.45
C GLN A 98 -0.71 -16.25 3.40
N LEU A 99 -0.95 -16.92 4.53
CA LEU A 99 -0.61 -18.34 4.66
C LEU A 99 0.81 -18.59 4.12
N THR A 100 1.82 -18.07 4.82
CA THR A 100 3.12 -18.71 4.82
C THR A 100 2.92 -20.07 5.47
N ASP A 101 2.90 -21.12 4.65
CA ASP A 101 3.03 -22.54 4.98
C ASP A 101 2.99 -22.90 6.48
N GLY A 102 1.80 -23.31 6.93
CA GLY A 102 1.68 -24.54 7.71
C GLY A 102 2.44 -24.66 9.02
N LYS A 103 2.50 -23.61 9.85
CA LYS A 103 2.71 -23.78 11.29
C LYS A 103 1.66 -23.01 12.08
N THR A 104 0.70 -23.75 12.61
CA THR A 104 0.09 -23.39 13.88
C THR A 104 1.21 -23.12 14.88
N HIS A 105 1.33 -21.88 15.35
CA HIS A 105 1.86 -21.61 16.68
C HIS A 105 0.97 -20.54 17.28
N ASN A 106 0.19 -20.99 18.25
CA ASN A 106 -0.33 -20.25 19.38
C ASN A 106 0.59 -19.07 19.75
N GLY A 107 0.26 -17.89 19.24
CA GLY A 107 1.14 -16.73 19.31
C GLY A 107 0.57 -15.62 18.46
N ILE A 108 -0.56 -15.08 18.91
CA ILE A 108 -0.88 -13.70 18.56
C ILE A 108 0.30 -12.89 19.08
N ASP A 109 1.13 -12.38 18.17
CA ASP A 109 2.27 -11.56 18.52
C ASP A 109 1.80 -10.31 19.28
N GLU A 110 2.56 -9.94 20.31
CA GLU A 110 2.23 -8.82 21.20
C GLU A 110 2.08 -7.51 20.41
N GLU A 111 2.72 -7.39 19.24
CA GLU A 111 2.56 -6.28 18.30
C GLU A 111 1.16 -6.21 17.66
N PHE A 112 0.53 -7.34 17.35
CA PHE A 112 -0.85 -7.38 16.86
C PHE A 112 -1.85 -6.98 17.95
N VAL A 113 -1.58 -7.38 19.19
CA VAL A 113 -2.40 -7.01 20.35
C VAL A 113 -2.25 -5.52 20.67
N GLU A 114 -1.04 -4.98 20.61
CA GLU A 114 -0.75 -3.55 20.77
C GLU A 114 -1.37 -2.70 19.64
N PHE A 115 -1.33 -3.19 18.41
CA PHE A 115 -2.00 -2.57 17.26
C PHE A 115 -3.53 -2.47 17.45
N LEU A 116 -4.15 -3.52 17.98
CA LEU A 116 -5.58 -3.54 18.27
C LEU A 116 -5.93 -2.61 19.45
N MET A 117 -5.11 -2.58 20.50
CA MET A 117 -5.28 -1.67 21.64
C MET A 117 -5.18 -0.19 21.24
N SER A 118 -4.27 0.16 20.32
CA SER A 118 -4.15 1.53 19.82
C SER A 118 -5.39 2.00 19.06
N ARG A 119 -6.26 1.08 18.60
CA ARG A 119 -7.40 1.39 17.72
C ARG A 119 -8.75 1.49 18.45
N SER A 120 -8.95 0.77 19.57
CA SER A 120 -10.22 0.82 20.31
C SER A 120 -10.17 1.62 21.63
N GLY A 121 -8.98 1.91 22.17
CA GLY A 121 -8.85 2.57 23.47
C GLY A 121 -9.27 1.68 24.66
N GLU A 122 -9.41 0.38 24.44
CA GLU A 122 -9.73 -0.61 25.46
C GLU A 122 -8.44 -1.22 26.04
N THR A 123 -8.52 -1.64 27.30
CA THR A 123 -7.38 -2.20 28.04
C THR A 123 -7.12 -3.66 27.64
N PHE A 124 -5.83 -4.03 27.55
CA PHE A 124 -5.27 -5.36 27.26
C PHE A 124 -6.16 -6.54 27.69
N ASP A 125 -6.55 -6.56 28.96
CA ASP A 125 -7.32 -7.61 29.63
C ASP A 125 -8.63 -7.99 28.89
N LYS A 126 -9.39 -6.98 28.43
CA LYS A 126 -10.68 -7.19 27.73
C LYS A 126 -10.54 -7.69 26.30
N MET A 127 -9.39 -7.46 25.67
CA MET A 127 -9.16 -7.83 24.27
C MET A 127 -8.55 -9.24 24.17
N THR A 128 -7.69 -9.62 25.12
CA THR A 128 -7.21 -11.00 25.24
C THR A 128 -8.37 -11.99 25.38
N GLU A 129 -9.40 -11.68 26.17
CA GLU A 129 -10.58 -12.54 26.32
C GLU A 129 -11.42 -12.65 25.03
N GLN A 130 -11.52 -11.57 24.25
CA GLN A 130 -12.28 -11.59 22.99
C GLN A 130 -11.55 -12.37 21.89
N VAL A 131 -10.22 -12.28 21.83
CA VAL A 131 -9.39 -13.04 20.89
C VAL A 131 -9.40 -14.53 21.25
N LEU A 132 -9.36 -14.88 22.54
CA LEU A 132 -9.51 -16.27 23.03
C LEU A 132 -10.86 -16.90 22.67
N GLN A 133 -11.93 -16.11 22.54
CA GLN A 133 -13.26 -16.62 22.16
C GLN A 133 -13.40 -16.96 20.66
N TRP A 134 -12.49 -16.47 19.81
CA TRP A 134 -12.49 -16.79 18.38
C TRP A 134 -11.85 -18.14 18.04
N ASP A 135 -11.03 -18.72 18.93
CA ASP A 135 -10.34 -20.00 18.69
C ASP A 135 -11.27 -21.24 18.83
N HIS A 136 -12.51 -21.04 19.29
CA HIS A 136 -13.45 -22.12 19.60
C HIS A 136 -14.70 -22.19 18.71
N LYS A 137 -14.66 -21.65 17.49
CA LYS A 137 -15.75 -21.80 16.50
C LYS A 137 -15.30 -22.41 15.18
#